data_AF-A0A1F7UMC3-F1
#
_entry.id   AF-A0A1F7UMC3-F1
#
_cell.length_a   1.000
_cell.length_b   1.000
_cell.length_c   1.000
_cell.angle_alpha   90.00
_cell.angle_beta   90.00
_cell.angle_gamma   90.00
#
_symmetry.space_group_name_H-M   'P 1'
#
loop_
_entity.id
_entity.type
_entity.pdbx_description
1 polymer ?
#
loop_
_entity_poly.entity_id
_entity_poly.type
_entity_poly.pdbx_seq_one_letter_code
_entity_poly.pdbx_strand_id
1 'polypeptide(L)'
;MVYLLTLLSAITSIVGNVLGKVWVDRQDLRWLVWMFVSFSISGFAYAYSLRYGKYTIVNAMFYAIVPVVTAASGIYLFKEKLTAIQTAGLLLGVISIILLTMEGKVAR
;
A
#
# COMPACT_ATOMS: atom_id res chain seq x y z
N MET A 1 -9.47 -15.33 5.20
CA MET A 1 -10.06 -14.63 4.03
C MET A 1 -9.75 -13.13 4.04
N VAL A 2 -10.10 -12.38 5.10
CA VAL A 2 -9.84 -10.92 5.20
C VAL A 2 -8.39 -10.54 4.89
N TYR A 3 -7.43 -11.18 5.56
CA TYR A 3 -5.99 -10.89 5.37
C TYR A 3 -5.53 -11.08 3.92
N LEU A 4 -6.04 -12.10 3.22
CA LEU A 4 -5.70 -12.35 1.82
C LEU A 4 -6.23 -11.24 0.91
N LEU A 5 -7.46 -10.77 1.16
CA LEU A 5 -8.06 -9.66 0.42
C LEU A 5 -7.33 -8.34 0.67
N THR A 6 -6.93 -8.07 1.92
CA THR A 6 -6.14 -6.88 2.26
C THR A 6 -4.76 -6.93 1.60
N LEU A 7 -4.09 -8.09 1.59
CA LEU A 7 -2.80 -8.27 0.92
C LEU A 7 -2.93 -8.13 -0.60
N LEU A 8 -3.95 -8.74 -1.21
CA LEU A 8 -4.22 -8.59 -2.64
C LEU A 8 -4.44 -7.12 -3.00
N SER A 9 -5.24 -6.42 -2.18
CA SER A 9 -5.48 -4.99 -2.35
C SER A 9 -4.20 -4.17 -2.26
N ALA A 10 -3.36 -4.43 -1.24
CA ALA A 10 -2.10 -3.72 -1.07
C ALA A 10 -1.14 -3.97 -2.24
N ILE A 11 -0.95 -5.23 -2.65
CA ILE A 11 -0.08 -5.60 -3.77
C ILE A 11 -0.53 -4.91 -5.06
N THR A 12 -1.82 -4.99 -5.39
CA THR A 12 -2.36 -4.39 -6.61
C THR A 12 -2.31 -2.86 -6.57
N SER A 13 -2.44 -2.24 -5.40
CA SER A 13 -2.22 -0.80 -5.21
C SER A 13 -0.76 -0.41 -5.49
N ILE A 14 0.20 -1.15 -4.93
CA ILE A 14 1.64 -0.91 -5.14
C ILE A 14 2.00 -1.07 -6.63
N VAL A 15 1.50 -2.11 -7.28
CA VAL A 15 1.66 -2.31 -8.72
C VAL A 15 1.06 -1.13 -9.49
N GLY A 16 -0.15 -0.68 -9.14
CA GLY A 16 -0.77 0.52 -9.70
C GLY A 16 0.10 1.77 -9.57
N ASN A 17 0.72 2.01 -8.42
CA ASN A 17 1.65 3.13 -8.20
C ASN A 17 2.87 3.06 -9.14
N VAL A 18 3.49 1.88 -9.24
CA VAL A 18 4.66 1.66 -10.12
C VAL A 18 4.28 1.87 -11.59
N LEU A 19 3.16 1.30 -12.03
CA LEU A 19 2.66 1.46 -13.40
C LEU A 19 2.31 2.92 -13.70
N GLY A 20 1.73 3.64 -12.75
CA GLY A 20 1.45 5.06 -12.86
C GLY A 20 2.73 5.88 -13.04
N LYS A 21 3.79 5.57 -12.28
CA LYS A 21 5.08 6.22 -12.46
C LYS A 21 5.68 5.93 -13.84
N VAL A 22 5.64 4.68 -14.30
CA VAL A 22 6.10 4.30 -15.66
C VAL A 22 5.28 5.02 -16.74
N TRP A 23 3.97 5.15 -16.55
CA TRP A 23 3.11 5.87 -17.48
C TRP A 23 3.48 7.35 -17.55
N VAL A 24 3.71 8.02 -16.43
CA VAL A 24 4.12 9.43 -16.42
C VAL A 24 5.41 9.62 -17.24
N ASP A 25 6.38 8.72 -17.09
CA ASP A 25 7.67 8.83 -17.78
C ASP A 25 7.59 8.47 -19.28
N ARG A 26 6.71 7.54 -19.67
CA ARG A 26 6.62 7.02 -21.06
C ARG A 26 5.46 7.59 -21.89
N GLN A 27 4.42 8.11 -21.24
CA GLN A 27 3.17 8.58 -21.84
C GLN A 27 2.46 7.55 -22.75
N ASP A 28 2.67 6.25 -22.50
CA ASP A 28 2.05 5.16 -23.28
C ASP A 28 0.78 4.63 -22.60
N LEU A 29 -0.30 4.62 -23.37
CA LEU A 29 -1.65 4.21 -22.95
C LEU A 29 -1.70 2.81 -22.32
N ARG A 30 -0.84 1.88 -22.74
CA ARG A 30 -0.83 0.51 -22.19
C ARG A 30 -0.57 0.51 -20.69
N TRP A 31 0.35 1.36 -20.22
CA TRP A 31 0.67 1.48 -18.80
C TRP A 31 -0.46 2.14 -18.01
N LEU A 32 -1.16 3.10 -18.62
CA LEU A 32 -2.35 3.71 -18.03
C LEU A 32 -3.49 2.70 -17.85
N VAL A 33 -3.72 1.84 -18.86
CA VAL A 33 -4.74 0.78 -18.78
C VAL A 33 -4.41 -0.20 -17.65
N TRP A 34 -3.16 -0.67 -17.58
CA TRP A 34 -2.76 -1.59 -16.51
C TRP A 34 -2.77 -0.95 -15.12
N MET A 35 -2.41 0.33 -15.03
CA MET A 35 -2.53 1.12 -13.80
C MET A 35 -4.00 1.15 -13.34
N PHE A 36 -4.92 1.49 -14.24
CA PHE A 36 -6.35 1.55 -13.95
C PHE A 36 -6.92 0.19 -13.50
N VAL A 37 -6.56 -0.89 -14.20
CA VAL A 37 -6.97 -2.26 -13.83
C VAL A 37 -6.45 -2.61 -12.42
N SER A 38 -5.19 -2.30 -12.13
CA SER A 38 -4.57 -2.60 -10.84
C SER A 38 -5.26 -1.87 -9.69
N PHE A 39 -5.54 -0.57 -9.83
CA PHE A 39 -6.28 0.18 -8.82
C PHE A 39 -7.74 -0.27 -8.68
N SER A 40 -8.39 -0.67 -9.77
CA SER A 40 -9.75 -1.20 -9.73
C SER A 40 -9.81 -2.49 -8.90
N ILE A 41 -8.91 -3.44 -9.16
CA ILE A 41 -8.79 -4.68 -8.38
C ILE A 41 -8.51 -4.34 -6.91
N SER A 42 -7.59 -3.39 -6.67
CA SER A 42 -7.23 -2.97 -5.32
C SER A 42 -8.44 -2.43 -4.56
N GLY A 43 -9.23 -1.55 -5.17
CA GLY A 43 -10.42 -0.94 -4.58
C GLY A 43 -11.49 -1.98 -4.23
N PHE A 44 -11.79 -2.91 -5.14
CA PHE A 44 -12.74 -3.99 -4.85
C PHE A 44 -12.25 -4.91 -3.75
N ALA A 45 -11.00 -5.38 -3.82
CA ALA A 45 -10.41 -6.25 -2.78
C ALA A 45 -10.39 -5.55 -1.41
N TYR A 46 -10.10 -4.25 -1.37
CA TYR A 46 -10.15 -3.45 -0.16
C TYR A 46 -11.56 -3.38 0.42
N ALA A 47 -12.55 -3.02 -0.40
CA ALA A 47 -13.94 -2.92 0.01
C ALA A 47 -14.48 -4.26 0.55
N TYR A 48 -14.16 -5.38 -0.12
CA TYR A 48 -14.51 -6.70 0.39
C TYR A 48 -13.78 -7.04 1.70
N SER A 49 -12.51 -6.65 1.86
CA SER A 49 -11.78 -6.85 3.11
C SER A 49 -12.43 -6.09 4.28
N LEU A 50 -12.95 -4.89 4.03
CA LEU A 50 -13.71 -4.11 5.02
C LEU A 50 -15.06 -4.74 5.37
N ARG A 51 -15.73 -5.39 4.41
CA ARG A 51 -17.01 -6.09 4.64
C ARG A 51 -16.86 -7.25 5.63
N TYR A 52 -15.76 -7.98 5.56
CA TYR A 52 -15.54 -9.20 6.36
C TYR A 52 -14.58 -9.00 7.53
N GLY A 53 -13.91 -7.85 7.62
CA GLY A 53 -12.89 -7.54 8.63
C GLY A 53 -13.28 -6.37 9.53
N LYS A 54 -12.50 -6.14 10.58
CA LYS A 54 -12.62 -4.92 11.38
C LYS A 54 -11.97 -3.76 10.63
N TYR A 55 -12.70 -2.65 10.48
CA TYR A 55 -12.23 -1.44 9.82
C TYR A 55 -10.81 -1.04 10.27
N THR A 56 -10.58 -0.96 11.58
CA THR A 56 -9.28 -0.55 12.15
C THR A 56 -8.12 -1.47 11.73
N ILE A 57 -8.33 -2.79 11.75
CA ILE A 57 -7.28 -3.76 11.42
C ILE A 57 -6.97 -3.71 9.92
N VAL A 58 -8.00 -3.68 9.08
CA VAL A 58 -7.85 -3.64 7.61
C VAL A 58 -7.13 -2.35 7.18
N ASN A 59 -7.53 -1.20 7.71
CA ASN A 59 -6.87 0.07 7.41
C ASN A 59 -5.44 0.07 7.92
N ALA A 60 -5.19 -0.38 9.16
CA ALA A 60 -3.85 -0.46 9.70
C ALA A 60 -2.94 -1.30 8.81
N MET A 61 -3.37 -2.47 8.36
CA MET A 61 -2.58 -3.34 7.48
C MET A 61 -2.36 -2.76 6.07
N PHE A 62 -3.36 -2.11 5.47
CA PHE A 62 -3.22 -1.56 4.14
C PHE A 62 -2.29 -0.34 4.14
N TYR A 63 -2.57 0.64 5.01
CA TYR A 63 -1.76 1.86 5.13
C TYR A 63 -0.41 1.59 5.77
N ALA A 64 -0.21 0.42 6.35
CA ALA A 64 1.09 -0.09 6.74
C ALA A 64 1.96 -0.44 5.52
N ILE A 65 1.46 -1.37 4.72
CA ILE A 65 2.27 -2.06 3.73
C ILE A 65 2.50 -1.16 2.51
N VAL A 66 1.46 -0.48 2.06
CA VAL A 66 1.48 0.28 0.79
C VAL A 66 2.57 1.36 0.78
N PRO A 67 2.66 2.30 1.73
CA PRO A 67 3.66 3.37 1.66
C PRO A 67 5.09 2.84 1.80
N VAL A 68 5.33 1.85 2.66
CA VAL A 68 6.67 1.27 2.87
C VAL A 68 7.17 0.59 1.61
N VAL A 69 6.35 -0.28 1.03
CA VAL A 69 6.74 -1.03 -0.18
C VAL A 69 6.75 -0.10 -1.41
N THR A 70 5.86 0.89 -1.49
CA THR A 70 5.89 1.88 -2.58
C THR A 70 7.16 2.73 -2.51
N ALA A 71 7.56 3.20 -1.33
CA ALA A 71 8.81 3.94 -1.15
C ALA A 71 10.03 3.08 -1.52
N ALA A 72 10.05 1.81 -1.09
CA ALA A 72 11.09 0.86 -1.50
C ALA A 72 11.12 0.70 -3.03
N SER A 73 9.94 0.53 -3.66
CA SER A 73 9.81 0.43 -5.12
C SER A 73 10.36 1.67 -5.83
N GLY A 74 10.06 2.87 -5.31
CA GLY A 74 10.62 4.16 -5.73
C GLY A 74 12.15 4.16 -5.77
N ILE A 75 12.77 3.79 -4.65
CA ILE A 75 14.22 3.74 -4.50
C ILE A 75 14.84 2.69 -5.44
N TYR A 76 14.30 1.47 -5.48
CA TYR A 76 14.90 0.36 -6.22
C TYR A 76 14.72 0.49 -7.74
N LEU A 77 13.49 0.77 -8.21
CA LEU A 77 13.13 0.78 -9.63
C LEU A 77 13.44 2.12 -10.29
N PHE A 78 13.15 3.24 -9.60
CA PHE A 78 13.25 4.58 -10.17
C PHE A 78 14.45 5.38 -9.66
N LYS A 79 15.28 4.77 -8.78
CA LYS A 79 16.50 5.38 -8.22
C LYS A 79 16.23 6.70 -7.48
N GLU A 80 15.05 6.82 -6.88
CA GLU A 80 14.67 7.97 -6.08
C GLU A 80 15.53 8.05 -4.81
N LYS A 81 15.87 9.29 -4.40
CA LYS A 81 16.57 9.57 -3.15
C LYS A 81 15.61 10.21 -2.18
N LEU A 82 15.44 9.60 -1.01
CA LEU A 82 14.66 10.18 0.07
C LEU A 82 15.52 11.17 0.86
N THR A 83 14.92 12.31 1.21
CA THR A 83 15.53 13.24 2.16
C THR A 83 15.53 12.66 3.57
N ALA A 84 16.36 13.20 4.46
CA ALA A 84 16.40 12.76 5.87
C ALA A 84 15.02 12.85 6.55
N ILE A 85 14.22 13.89 6.22
CA ILE A 85 12.87 14.08 6.74
C ILE A 85 11.91 13.01 6.20
N GLN A 86 11.96 12.71 4.91
CA GLN A 86 11.12 11.67 4.29
C GLN A 86 11.45 10.28 4.86
N THR A 87 12.73 10.00 5.06
CA THR A 87 13.18 8.76 5.71
C THR A 87 12.67 8.67 7.16
N ALA A 88 12.78 9.75 7.94
CA ALA A 88 12.25 9.79 9.30
C ALA A 88 10.72 9.57 9.33
N GLY A 89 9.97 10.21 8.42
CA GLY A 89 8.54 10.01 8.26
C GLY A 89 8.18 8.56 7.90
N LEU A 90 8.94 7.94 7.00
CA LEU A 90 8.76 6.54 6.63
C LEU A 90 8.98 5.60 7.82
N LEU A 91 10.04 5.83 8.61
CA LEU A 91 10.34 5.06 9.82
C LEU A 91 9.25 5.22 10.89
N LEU A 92 8.75 6.43 11.12
CA LEU A 92 7.62 6.68 12.01
C LEU A 92 6.35 5.98 11.53
N GLY A 93 6.12 5.95 10.22
CA GLY A 93 5.09 5.13 9.59
C GLY A 93 5.25 3.67 9.99
N VAL A 94 6.44 3.09 9.80
CA VAL A 94 6.74 1.68 10.17
C VAL A 94 6.48 1.41 11.65
N ILE A 95 6.89 2.31 12.54
CA ILE A 95 6.66 2.19 13.98
C ILE A 95 5.16 2.19 14.29
N SER A 96 4.38 3.08 13.67
CA SER A 96 2.92 3.14 13.84
C SER A 96 2.26 1.80 13.48
N ILE A 97 2.72 1.14 12.41
CA ILE A 97 2.26 -0.19 11.99
C ILE A 97 2.49 -1.21 13.09
N ILE A 98 3.75 -1.30 13.56
CA ILE A 98 4.14 -2.27 14.58
C ILE A 98 3.25 -2.10 15.81
N LEU A 99 3.10 -0.87 16.30
CA LEU A 99 2.25 -0.56 17.46
C LEU A 99 0.78 -0.94 17.24
N LEU A 100 0.21 -0.70 16.06
CA LEU A 100 -1.18 -1.05 15.74
C LEU A 100 -1.39 -2.56 15.57
N THR A 101 -0.35 -3.30 15.21
CA THR A 101 -0.40 -4.77 15.07
C THR A 101 -0.07 -5.52 16.36
N MET A 102 0.52 -4.87 17.35
CA MET A 102 0.68 -5.43 18.69
C MET A 102 -0.71 -5.52 19.34
N GLU A 103 -1.20 -6.75 19.54
CA GLU A 103 -2.46 -6.98 20.25
C GLU A 103 -2.37 -6.42 21.67
N GLY A 104 -3.04 -5.29 21.92
CA GLY A 104 -3.42 -4.92 23.28
C GLY A 104 -4.51 -5.88 23.74
N LYS A 105 -4.29 -6.58 24.85
CA LYS A 105 -5.40 -7.24 25.57
C LYS A 105 -6.45 -6.17 25.85
N VAL A 106 -7.50 -6.14 25.06
CA VAL A 106 -8.68 -5.33 25.35
C VAL A 106 -9.21 -5.88 26.66
N ALA A 107 -9.03 -5.12 27.75
CA ALA A 107 -9.69 -5.42 29.01
C ALA A 107 -11.18 -5.46 28.69
N ARG A 108 -11.75 -6.67 28.76
CA ARG A 108 -13.18 -6.91 28.63
C ARG A 108 -13.89 -6.40 29.86
#